data_AF-A0A923V6T1-F1
#
_entry.id   AF-A0A923V6T1-F1
#
_cell.length_a   1.000
_cell.length_b   1.000
_cell.length_c   1.000
_cell.angle_alpha   90.00
_cell.angle_beta   90.00
_cell.angle_gamma   90.00
#
_symmetry.space_group_name_H-M   'P 1'
#
loop_
_entity.id
_entity.type
_entity.pdbx_description
1 polymer ?
#
loop_
_entity_poly.entity_id
_entity_poly.type
_entity_poly.pdbx_seq_one_letter_code
_entity_poly.pdbx_strand_id
1 'polypeptide(L)'
;MKKILNLLLIVVALFAACKKGGAGSTDQPVTPVMPPPVNLELPTGAKDGVAFVNNGTSAIITLYAPGKKSVSVIGEFNEWSASANAMKNTSDGKTWFVQIDNLDPNKEYAYQFLVDGTLKVADPYCEKVLDPDNDKYISATTYPNLKAYPTGKTTGIVSVMQANQPTYNWKN
;
A
#
# COMPACT_ATOMS: atom_id res chain seq x y z
N MET A 1 -31.41 31.47 -47.25
CA MET A 1 -31.46 32.91 -47.63
C MET A 1 -30.64 33.66 -46.59
N LYS A 2 -29.49 34.23 -46.96
CA LYS A 2 -29.22 35.69 -46.98
C LYS A 2 -29.65 36.38 -45.67
N LYS A 3 -28.87 37.18 -44.95
CA LYS A 3 -27.56 37.86 -45.15
C LYS A 3 -27.46 38.84 -43.95
N ILE A 4 -26.28 39.02 -43.36
CA ILE A 4 -25.72 40.34 -42.91
C ILE A 4 -26.45 40.96 -41.65
N LEU A 5 -25.82 41.46 -40.58
CA LEU A 5 -24.94 42.64 -40.51
C LEU A 5 -24.63 43.03 -39.04
N ASN A 6 -23.38 43.46 -38.78
CA ASN A 6 -22.87 44.41 -37.76
C ASN A 6 -22.96 44.09 -36.25
N LEU A 7 -21.83 43.93 -35.54
CA LEU A 7 -20.85 44.95 -35.09
C LEU A 7 -21.35 45.75 -33.87
N LEU A 8 -20.90 45.40 -32.65
CA LEU A 8 -20.37 46.37 -31.69
C LEU A 8 -19.56 45.69 -30.56
N LEU A 9 -18.32 46.14 -30.43
CA LEU A 9 -17.40 45.85 -29.34
C LEU A 9 -17.82 46.66 -28.11
N ILE A 10 -18.17 46.04 -26.98
CA ILE A 10 -18.18 46.72 -25.67
C ILE A 10 -17.61 45.78 -24.61
N VAL A 11 -16.37 46.09 -24.22
CA VAL A 11 -15.67 45.55 -23.05
C VAL A 11 -16.18 46.29 -21.83
N VAL A 12 -16.76 45.57 -20.85
CA VAL A 12 -16.94 46.09 -19.48
C VAL A 12 -16.43 45.05 -18.50
N ALA A 13 -15.22 45.26 -18.02
CA ALA A 13 -14.64 44.52 -16.91
C ALA A 13 -15.27 45.05 -15.60
N LEU A 14 -16.08 44.22 -14.93
CA LEU A 14 -16.52 44.48 -13.57
C LEU A 14 -15.37 44.18 -12.60
N PHE A 15 -14.74 45.25 -12.09
CA PHE A 15 -13.88 45.18 -10.92
C PHE A 15 -14.76 45.11 -9.66
N ALA A 16 -14.83 43.94 -9.04
CA ALA A 16 -15.36 43.80 -7.69
C ALA A 16 -14.31 44.34 -6.69
N ALA A 17 -14.51 45.58 -6.22
CA ALA A 17 -13.72 46.15 -5.14
C ALA A 17 -14.22 45.63 -3.79
N CYS A 18 -13.48 44.69 -3.18
CA CYS A 18 -13.72 44.26 -1.80
C CYS A 18 -13.06 45.27 -0.85
N LYS A 19 -13.88 46.03 -0.12
CA LYS A 19 -13.45 47.04 0.86
C LYS A 19 -12.85 46.33 2.09
N LYS A 20 -11.52 46.31 2.22
CA LYS A 20 -10.84 45.83 3.43
C LYS A 20 -10.86 46.95 4.48
N GLY A 21 -11.54 46.69 5.60
CA GLY A 21 -11.56 47.58 6.76
C GLY A 21 -10.15 47.78 7.31
N GLY A 22 -9.81 49.04 7.57
CA GLY A 22 -8.57 49.39 8.26
C GLY A 22 -8.64 48.98 9.73
N ALA A 23 -7.70 48.16 10.15
CA ALA A 23 -7.29 48.03 11.53
C ALA A 23 -5.76 48.12 11.53
N GLY A 24 -5.22 49.05 12.31
CA GLY A 24 -3.79 49.25 12.46
C GLY A 24 -3.12 47.96 12.91
N SER A 25 -2.06 47.56 12.21
CA SER A 25 -1.20 46.46 12.58
C SER A 25 0.23 46.97 12.44
N THR A 26 0.97 46.95 13.54
CA THR A 26 2.42 47.08 13.53
C THR A 26 3.00 45.97 12.65
N ASP A 27 3.51 46.31 11.47
CA ASP A 27 4.20 45.35 10.59
C ASP A 27 5.48 44.87 11.27
N GLN A 28 5.40 43.69 11.89
CA GLN A 28 6.56 42.85 12.14
C GLN A 28 6.72 41.90 10.94
N PRO A 29 7.92 41.70 10.40
CA PRO A 29 8.15 40.71 9.35
C PRO A 29 7.75 39.33 9.87
N VAL A 30 6.64 38.78 9.38
CA VAL A 30 6.29 37.38 9.62
C VAL A 30 7.23 36.51 8.79
N THR A 31 8.28 35.98 9.42
CA THR A 31 9.09 34.93 8.82
C THR A 31 8.18 33.73 8.52
N PRO A 32 8.23 33.13 7.32
CA PRO A 32 7.50 31.90 7.05
C PRO A 32 7.99 30.82 8.02
N VAL A 33 7.15 30.43 8.97
CA VAL A 33 7.45 29.29 9.83
C VAL A 33 7.31 28.04 8.96
N MET A 34 8.43 27.47 8.52
CA MET A 34 8.42 26.17 7.85
C MET A 34 7.81 25.16 8.82
N PRO A 35 6.74 24.43 8.44
CA PRO A 35 6.23 23.37 9.30
C PRO A 35 7.35 22.34 9.55
N PRO A 36 7.44 21.79 10.77
CA PRO A 36 8.42 20.77 11.09
C PRO A 36 8.29 19.59 10.11
N PRO A 37 9.40 18.91 9.75
CA PRO A 37 9.35 17.76 8.88
C PRO A 37 8.36 16.73 9.44
N VAL A 38 7.39 16.31 8.63
CA VAL A 38 6.44 15.27 9.01
C VAL A 38 7.21 13.95 9.07
N ASN A 39 7.45 13.49 10.29
CA ASN A 39 8.06 12.18 10.53
C ASN A 39 7.03 11.09 10.21
N LEU A 40 7.31 10.28 9.19
CA LEU A 40 6.51 9.12 8.83
C LEU A 40 6.90 7.91 9.69
N GLU A 41 6.05 7.60 10.67
CA GLU A 41 6.17 6.47 11.58
C GLU A 41 5.29 5.29 11.13
N LEU A 42 5.53 4.12 11.72
CA LEU A 42 4.67 2.96 11.50
C LEU A 42 3.23 3.22 11.98
N PRO A 43 2.20 2.74 11.26
CA PRO A 43 0.82 2.83 11.72
C PRO A 43 0.61 2.09 13.04
N THR A 44 -0.33 2.56 13.86
CA THR A 44 -0.70 1.88 15.09
C THR A 44 -1.18 0.45 14.79
N GLY A 45 -0.68 -0.53 15.57
CA GLY A 45 -1.00 -1.94 15.37
C GLY A 45 -0.10 -2.67 14.39
N ALA A 46 0.84 -1.98 13.73
CA ALA A 46 1.88 -2.62 12.94
C ALA A 46 2.77 -3.54 13.80
N LYS A 47 3.22 -4.64 13.19
CA LYS A 47 4.27 -5.53 13.69
C LYS A 47 5.10 -6.01 12.51
N ASP A 48 6.20 -6.71 12.78
CA ASP A 48 6.99 -7.38 11.74
C ASP A 48 6.13 -8.35 10.91
N GLY A 49 6.27 -8.25 9.58
CA GLY A 49 5.44 -9.00 8.62
C GLY A 49 4.02 -8.46 8.55
N VAL A 50 3.03 -9.35 8.67
CA VAL A 50 1.61 -9.03 8.51
C VAL A 50 0.91 -8.85 9.86
N ALA A 51 0.31 -7.68 10.09
CA ALA A 51 -0.64 -7.42 11.18
C ALA A 51 -2.06 -7.23 10.62
N PHE A 52 -2.97 -8.15 10.94
CA PHE A 52 -4.38 -7.99 10.59
C PHE A 52 -5.08 -7.00 11.51
N VAL A 53 -5.85 -6.08 10.92
CA VAL A 53 -6.66 -5.07 11.62
C VAL A 53 -8.09 -5.10 11.07
N ASN A 54 -9.00 -4.33 11.66
CA ASN A 54 -10.41 -4.26 11.24
C ASN A 54 -11.07 -5.65 11.14
N ASN A 55 -10.88 -6.49 12.17
CA ASN A 55 -11.37 -7.88 12.21
C ASN A 55 -10.93 -8.72 10.99
N GLY A 56 -9.71 -8.49 10.48
CA GLY A 56 -9.13 -9.25 9.38
C GLY A 56 -9.47 -8.74 7.98
N THR A 57 -10.26 -7.67 7.86
CA THR A 57 -10.61 -7.07 6.56
C THR A 57 -9.54 -6.13 6.03
N SER A 58 -8.54 -5.82 6.85
CA SER A 58 -7.35 -5.06 6.46
C SER A 58 -6.10 -5.70 7.05
N ALA A 59 -4.95 -5.45 6.40
CA ALA A 59 -3.65 -5.89 6.87
C ALA A 59 -2.61 -4.77 6.72
N ILE A 60 -1.88 -4.49 7.79
CA ILE A 60 -0.66 -3.68 7.73
C ILE A 60 0.49 -4.63 7.47
N ILE A 61 1.16 -4.47 6.35
CA ILE A 61 2.29 -5.30 5.91
C ILE A 61 3.56 -4.48 6.06
N THR A 62 4.56 -5.03 6.76
CA THR A 62 5.85 -4.38 6.98
C THR A 62 7.01 -5.22 6.46
N LEU A 63 8.09 -4.56 6.05
CA LEU A 63 9.36 -5.19 5.69
C LEU A 63 10.53 -4.32 6.17
N TYR A 64 11.39 -4.87 7.02
CA TYR A 64 12.67 -4.25 7.35
C TYR A 64 13.66 -4.42 6.19
N ALA A 65 13.92 -3.34 5.46
CA ALA A 65 14.79 -3.33 4.28
C ALA A 65 15.53 -1.99 4.12
N PRO A 66 16.51 -1.71 5.00
CA PRO A 66 17.30 -0.49 4.93
C PRO A 66 18.12 -0.41 3.65
N GLY A 67 18.29 0.82 3.13
CA GLY A 67 19.12 1.10 1.95
C GLY A 67 18.52 0.65 0.62
N LYS A 68 17.26 0.19 0.59
CA LYS A 68 16.51 -0.08 -0.64
C LYS A 68 15.93 1.21 -1.22
N LYS A 69 15.71 1.23 -2.53
CA LYS A 69 15.19 2.40 -3.26
C LYS A 69 13.67 2.36 -3.34
N SER A 70 13.09 1.17 -3.49
CA SER A 70 11.65 0.99 -3.53
C SER A 70 11.26 -0.39 -3.06
N VAL A 71 10.11 -0.49 -2.41
CA VAL A 71 9.44 -1.78 -2.15
C VAL A 71 7.98 -1.64 -2.53
N SER A 72 7.45 -2.62 -3.26
CA SER A 72 6.02 -2.80 -3.48
C SER A 72 5.59 -4.16 -2.92
N VAL A 73 4.33 -4.27 -2.50
CA VAL A 73 3.72 -5.58 -2.22
C VAL A 73 2.91 -6.00 -3.44
N ILE A 74 3.18 -7.21 -3.95
CA ILE A 74 2.45 -7.81 -5.07
C ILE A 74 1.75 -9.07 -4.60
N GLY A 75 0.52 -9.32 -5.04
CA GLY A 75 -0.20 -10.52 -4.64
C GLY A 75 -1.60 -10.62 -5.22
N GLU A 76 -2.38 -11.58 -4.74
CA GLU A 76 -3.72 -11.84 -5.27
C GLU A 76 -4.70 -10.67 -5.07
N PHE A 77 -4.52 -9.86 -4.03
CA PHE A 77 -5.37 -8.68 -3.75
C PHE A 77 -5.18 -7.53 -4.76
N ASN A 78 -4.11 -7.55 -5.55
CA ASN A 78 -3.82 -6.54 -6.56
C ASN A 78 -3.42 -7.14 -7.92
N GLU A 79 -3.83 -8.38 -8.18
CA GLU A 79 -3.54 -9.10 -9.42
C GLU A 79 -2.04 -9.17 -9.78
N TRP A 80 -1.17 -9.21 -8.76
CA TRP A 80 0.29 -9.22 -8.90
C TRP A 80 0.88 -7.96 -9.54
N SER A 81 0.18 -6.83 -9.44
CA SER A 81 0.63 -5.55 -10.00
C SER A 81 1.76 -4.91 -9.19
N ALA A 82 2.89 -4.65 -9.84
CA ALA A 82 4.06 -4.01 -9.25
C ALA A 82 3.84 -2.55 -8.83
N SER A 83 2.83 -1.88 -9.40
CA SER A 83 2.58 -0.45 -9.21
C SER A 83 1.36 -0.14 -8.33
N ALA A 84 0.49 -1.13 -8.08
CA ALA A 84 -0.77 -0.91 -7.36
C ALA A 84 -0.55 -0.63 -5.85
N ASN A 85 0.47 -1.26 -5.24
CA ASN A 85 0.73 -1.13 -3.80
C ASN A 85 2.21 -0.89 -3.51
N ALA A 86 2.71 0.28 -3.91
CA ALA A 86 4.00 0.79 -3.46
C ALA A 86 3.96 1.05 -1.94
N MET A 87 5.01 0.63 -1.25
CA MET A 87 5.15 0.80 0.20
C MET A 87 5.76 2.16 0.52
N LYS A 88 5.39 2.71 1.67
CA LYS A 88 6.03 3.90 2.25
C LYS A 88 7.21 3.45 3.10
N ASN A 89 8.27 4.25 3.18
CA ASN A 89 9.40 4.00 4.08
C ASN A 89 9.28 4.91 5.30
N THR A 90 9.60 4.39 6.49
CA THR A 90 9.73 5.19 7.70
C THR A 90 10.80 6.28 7.52
N SER A 91 10.73 7.38 8.27
CA SER A 91 11.70 8.49 8.08
C SER A 91 13.13 8.12 8.43
N ASP A 92 13.33 7.09 9.25
CA ASP A 92 14.66 6.53 9.53
C ASP A 92 15.21 5.70 8.36
N GLY A 93 14.40 5.46 7.32
CA GLY A 93 14.75 4.80 6.08
C GLY A 93 14.87 3.28 6.17
N LYS A 94 14.40 2.66 7.27
CA LYS A 94 14.66 1.24 7.55
C LYS A 94 13.48 0.32 7.26
N THR A 95 12.26 0.76 7.50
CA THR A 95 11.08 -0.11 7.46
C THR A 95 10.08 0.37 6.43
N TRP A 96 9.75 -0.51 5.50
CA TRP A 96 8.72 -0.29 4.49
C TRP A 96 7.39 -0.79 5.00
N PHE A 97 6.31 -0.05 4.78
CA PHE A 97 4.97 -0.46 5.19
C PHE A 97 3.88 -0.04 4.19
N VAL A 98 2.80 -0.82 4.15
CA VAL A 98 1.57 -0.49 3.42
C VAL A 98 0.37 -1.13 4.15
N GLN A 99 -0.80 -0.51 4.05
CA GLN A 99 -2.04 -1.13 4.46
C GLN A 99 -2.79 -1.62 3.21
N ILE A 100 -3.27 -2.86 3.25
CA ILE A 100 -4.15 -3.45 2.25
C ILE A 100 -5.53 -3.60 2.88
N ASP A 101 -6.55 -3.12 2.19
CA ASP A 101 -7.95 -3.14 2.64
C ASP A 101 -8.81 -4.05 1.76
N ASN A 102 -10.07 -4.24 2.17
CA ASN A 102 -11.07 -5.06 1.46
C ASN A 102 -10.66 -6.54 1.32
N LEU A 103 -9.96 -7.06 2.32
CA LEU A 103 -9.62 -8.48 2.41
C LEU A 103 -10.83 -9.27 2.91
N ASP A 104 -10.98 -10.49 2.41
CA ASP A 104 -11.84 -11.51 3.02
C ASP A 104 -11.04 -12.18 4.15
N PRO A 105 -11.46 -12.06 5.43
CA PRO A 105 -10.73 -12.63 6.56
C PRO A 105 -10.54 -14.15 6.48
N ASN A 106 -11.41 -14.85 5.74
CA ASN A 106 -11.39 -16.32 5.64
C ASN A 106 -10.59 -16.82 4.43
N LYS A 107 -10.08 -15.92 3.58
CA LYS A 107 -9.34 -16.29 2.37
C LYS A 107 -7.83 -16.24 2.60
N GLU A 108 -7.13 -17.26 2.10
CA GLU A 108 -5.67 -17.22 1.96
C GLU A 108 -5.26 -16.34 0.76
N TYR A 109 -4.40 -15.36 1.02
CA TYR A 109 -3.79 -14.49 0.02
C TYR A 109 -2.32 -14.84 -0.18
N ALA A 110 -1.94 -15.14 -1.42
CA ALA A 110 -0.55 -15.28 -1.83
C ALA A 110 0.05 -13.91 -2.19
N TYR A 111 1.27 -13.63 -1.73
CA TYR A 111 1.95 -12.36 -1.96
C TYR A 111 3.48 -12.45 -1.85
N GLN A 112 4.16 -11.42 -2.36
CA GLN A 112 5.61 -11.22 -2.28
C GLN A 112 5.92 -9.72 -2.15
N PHE A 113 7.14 -9.41 -1.71
CA PHE A 113 7.73 -8.09 -1.86
C PHE A 113 8.49 -8.01 -3.18
N LEU A 114 8.27 -6.93 -3.94
CA LEU A 114 9.09 -6.55 -5.09
C LEU A 114 10.01 -5.40 -4.67
N VAL A 115 11.28 -5.73 -4.45
CA VAL A 115 12.33 -4.82 -4.00
C VAL A 115 13.10 -4.31 -5.22
N ASP A 116 13.29 -2.99 -5.27
CA ASP A 116 14.01 -2.26 -6.33
C ASP A 116 13.54 -2.60 -7.76
N GLY A 117 12.27 -3.02 -7.89
CA GLY A 117 11.63 -3.35 -9.17
C GLY A 117 12.04 -4.69 -9.78
N THR A 118 13.01 -5.41 -9.20
CA THR A 118 13.56 -6.63 -9.82
C THR A 118 13.56 -7.84 -8.89
N LEU A 119 13.80 -7.64 -7.59
CA LEU A 119 13.96 -8.74 -6.64
C LEU A 119 12.63 -9.08 -6.01
N LYS A 120 12.13 -10.30 -6.24
CA LYS A 120 10.94 -10.83 -5.56
C LYS A 120 11.37 -11.69 -4.38
N VAL A 121 10.82 -11.41 -3.21
CA VAL A 121 11.08 -12.19 -1.99
C VAL A 121 9.78 -12.44 -1.22
N ALA A 122 9.71 -13.62 -0.61
CA ALA A 122 8.70 -13.92 0.39
C ALA A 122 8.95 -13.08 1.66
N ASP A 123 7.89 -12.82 2.42
CA ASP A 123 7.96 -12.29 3.78
C ASP A 123 8.73 -13.24 4.71
N PRO A 124 9.85 -12.78 5.32
CA PRO A 124 10.61 -13.55 6.29
C PRO A 124 9.79 -13.97 7.53
N TYR A 125 8.68 -13.29 7.82
CA TYR A 125 7.84 -13.53 8.99
C TYR A 125 6.57 -14.32 8.68
N CYS A 126 6.34 -14.75 7.44
CA CYS A 126 5.16 -15.56 7.13
C CYS A 126 5.29 -16.98 7.70
N GLU A 127 4.15 -17.54 8.12
CA GLU A 127 4.08 -18.88 8.71
C GLU A 127 3.90 -19.98 7.65
N LYS A 128 3.54 -19.59 6.42
CA LYS A 128 3.30 -20.48 5.30
C LYS A 128 3.84 -19.86 4.01
N VAL A 129 4.51 -20.70 3.22
CA VAL A 129 5.00 -20.37 1.89
C VAL A 129 4.48 -21.36 0.86
N LEU A 130 4.49 -20.94 -0.41
CA LEU A 130 4.30 -21.80 -1.57
C LEU A 130 5.64 -21.90 -2.31
N ASP A 131 6.03 -23.13 -2.62
CA ASP A 131 7.26 -23.48 -3.32
C ASP A 131 6.92 -24.09 -4.68
N PRO A 132 7.27 -23.42 -5.80
CA PRO A 132 6.92 -23.91 -7.14
C PRO A 132 7.59 -25.24 -7.50
N ASP A 133 8.73 -25.54 -6.88
CA ASP A 133 9.53 -26.72 -7.21
C ASP A 133 9.16 -27.93 -6.33
N ASN A 134 8.74 -27.68 -5.09
CA ASN A 134 8.55 -28.72 -4.08
C ASN A 134 7.09 -29.02 -3.72
N ASP A 135 6.15 -28.08 -3.86
CA ASP A 135 4.76 -28.26 -3.42
C ASP A 135 4.05 -29.43 -4.13
N LYS A 136 4.45 -29.74 -5.37
CA LYS A 136 3.91 -30.86 -6.15
C LYS A 136 4.14 -32.25 -5.51
N TYR A 137 5.06 -32.35 -4.55
CA TYR A 137 5.34 -33.60 -3.83
C TYR A 137 4.56 -33.72 -2.52
N ILE A 138 3.79 -32.68 -2.12
CA ILE A 138 2.96 -32.71 -0.92
C ILE A 138 1.61 -33.34 -1.29
N SER A 139 1.37 -34.55 -0.79
CA SER A 139 0.11 -35.25 -1.05
C SER A 139 -1.07 -34.64 -0.29
N ALA A 140 -2.29 -34.80 -0.80
CA ALA A 140 -3.51 -34.38 -0.11
C ALA A 140 -3.76 -35.14 1.21
N THR A 141 -3.17 -36.32 1.38
CA THR A 141 -3.18 -37.05 2.65
C THR A 141 -2.33 -36.34 3.72
N THR A 142 -1.23 -35.70 3.31
CA THR A 142 -0.34 -34.94 4.21
C THR A 142 -0.90 -33.55 4.48
N TYR A 143 -1.31 -32.83 3.43
CA TYR A 143 -1.87 -31.49 3.53
C TYR A 143 -3.06 -31.37 2.58
N PRO A 144 -4.30 -31.60 3.05
CA PRO A 144 -5.47 -31.47 2.21
C PRO A 144 -5.67 -30.01 1.79
N ASN A 145 -6.12 -29.80 0.55
CA ASN A 145 -6.41 -28.48 0.01
C ASN A 145 -5.22 -27.50 0.06
N LEU A 146 -4.00 -27.98 -0.18
CA LEU A 146 -2.84 -27.11 -0.36
C LEU A 146 -3.16 -26.04 -1.42
N LYS A 147 -2.98 -24.77 -1.05
CA LYS A 147 -3.17 -23.65 -1.98
C LYS A 147 -2.20 -23.79 -3.14
N ALA A 148 -2.73 -23.72 -4.36
CA ALA A 148 -1.91 -23.83 -5.55
C ALA A 148 -0.95 -22.65 -5.68
N TYR A 149 0.29 -22.94 -6.10
CA TYR A 149 1.25 -21.92 -6.49
C TYR A 149 0.68 -21.07 -7.64
N PRO A 150 0.85 -19.73 -7.62
CA PRO A 150 0.33 -18.81 -8.65
C PRO A 150 1.16 -18.85 -9.95
N THR A 151 1.21 -20.01 -10.60
CA THR A 151 1.98 -20.26 -11.83
C THR A 151 1.63 -19.26 -12.93
N GLY A 152 2.66 -18.72 -13.57
CA GLY A 152 2.51 -17.73 -14.65
C GLY A 152 2.22 -16.30 -14.17
N LYS A 153 1.99 -16.08 -12.87
CA LYS A 153 1.85 -14.74 -12.28
C LYS A 153 3.13 -14.26 -11.60
N THR A 154 3.90 -15.19 -11.03
CA THR A 154 5.16 -14.86 -10.36
C THR A 154 6.18 -16.01 -10.42
N THR A 155 7.31 -15.82 -9.75
CA THR A 155 8.45 -16.74 -9.65
C THR A 155 9.03 -16.72 -8.23
N GLY A 156 9.72 -17.80 -7.84
CA GLY A 156 10.36 -17.93 -6.53
C GLY A 156 9.37 -18.27 -5.40
N ILE A 157 9.85 -18.24 -4.17
CA ILE A 157 9.04 -18.55 -2.98
C ILE A 157 8.00 -17.45 -2.72
N VAL A 158 6.77 -17.85 -2.45
CA VAL A 158 5.62 -16.96 -2.27
C VAL A 158 5.07 -17.08 -0.86
N SER A 159 4.82 -15.97 -0.18
CA SER A 159 4.20 -15.98 1.15
C SER A 159 2.71 -16.15 1.09
N VAL A 160 2.13 -16.71 2.14
CA VAL A 160 0.68 -16.80 2.35
C VAL A 160 0.30 -16.06 3.62
N MET A 161 -0.80 -15.29 3.56
CA MET A 161 -1.43 -14.67 4.72
C MET A 161 -2.93 -15.00 4.76
N GLN A 162 -3.49 -15.21 5.95
CA GLN A 162 -4.92 -15.38 6.20
C GLN A 162 -5.21 -14.86 7.60
N ALA A 163 -6.30 -14.09 7.77
CA ALA A 163 -6.62 -13.51 9.06
C ALA A 163 -7.22 -14.55 10.01
N ASN A 164 -8.31 -15.19 9.58
CA ASN A 164 -8.98 -16.23 10.34
C ASN A 164 -8.34 -17.59 10.05
N GLN A 165 -7.10 -17.77 10.48
CA GLN A 165 -6.43 -19.06 10.36
C GLN A 165 -7.17 -20.13 11.19
N PRO A 166 -7.38 -21.34 10.64
CA PRO A 166 -7.92 -22.44 11.42
C PRO A 166 -6.97 -22.82 12.55
N THR A 167 -7.48 -22.90 13.79
CA THR A 167 -6.68 -23.38 14.92
C THR A 167 -6.34 -24.86 14.74
N TYR A 168 -5.04 -25.19 14.80
CA TYR A 168 -4.61 -26.58 14.82
C TYR A 168 -4.88 -27.20 16.20
N ASN A 169 -5.69 -28.26 16.23
CA ASN A 169 -5.95 -29.02 17.45
C ASN A 169 -4.83 -30.04 17.66
N TRP A 170 -3.91 -29.74 18.56
CA TRP A 170 -2.84 -30.66 18.96
C TRP A 170 -3.43 -31.96 19.53
N LYS A 171 -2.92 -33.11 19.06
CA LYS A 171 -3.22 -34.42 19.62
C LYS A 171 -2.07 -34.81 20.54
N ASN A 172 -2.39 -35.05 21.81
CA ASN A 172 -1.47 -35.56 22.83
C ASN A 172 -1.66 -37.07 23.00
#